data_AF-W5SYX5-F1
#
_entry.id   AF-W5SYX5-F1
#
_cell.length_a   1.000
_cell.length_b   1.000
_cell.length_c   1.000
_cell.angle_alpha   90.00
_cell.angle_beta   90.00
_cell.angle_gamma   90.00
#
_symmetry.space_group_name_H-M   'P 1'
#
loop_
_entity.id
_entity.type
_entity.pdbx_description
1 polymer ?
#
loop_
_entity_poly.entity_id
_entity_poly.type
_entity_poly.pdbx_seq_one_letter_code
_entity_poly.pdbx_strand_id
1 'polypeptide(L)'
;MQMEVNKLINKSISYYNSQKYSDAIKLLEKEIFFYKNYYFYHYILGMSYLRMGNLGNAQTYLKKAYTLNPTEPDVKQSIAILLAAQGKEDKAIQIWLKMIEENQEIERSELSLETIRKNPIQGALFLNRNKIYARLFPKLKVKTGQNLSKLIRILIIIAGLAFLLIAIFLIIHSNETIKLPLSVPNINTKKNINNIAAYIDDIKINDKEKIENQEGQFVFILTETEIKNSFQKIKTHLKKGKDNFARIEINKILNSNASESIKLKAKNLASFISRPDFITFNDFLILKEIKKNPLIYSNVYVKWEGIANNIEKKENITYFDFYVGYNKNVLEGIIPTKTTFDIDINFKDCVEILGQIEYDYNTNTLTLNAITIRKIEKQKT
;
A
#
# COMPACT_ATOMS: atom_id res chain seq x y z
N MET A 1 3.13 17.84 -10.51
CA MET A 1 3.23 17.48 -9.08
C MET A 1 3.18 15.98 -8.78
N GLN A 2 2.11 15.22 -9.03
CA GLN A 2 2.12 13.75 -8.77
C GLN A 2 3.23 13.00 -9.55
N MET A 3 3.63 13.53 -10.72
CA MET A 3 4.75 13.02 -11.52
C MET A 3 6.14 13.27 -10.89
N GLU A 4 6.33 14.35 -10.14
CA GLU A 4 7.60 14.69 -9.48
C GLU A 4 7.80 13.89 -8.18
N VAL A 5 6.70 13.63 -7.47
CA VAL A 5 6.66 12.75 -6.29
C VAL A 5 7.15 11.36 -6.62
N ASN A 6 6.64 10.80 -7.72
CA ASN A 6 7.10 9.51 -8.22
C ASN A 6 8.57 9.59 -8.63
N LYS A 7 9.00 10.69 -9.25
CA LYS A 7 10.37 10.84 -9.75
C LYS A 7 11.39 10.84 -8.60
N LEU A 8 11.18 11.60 -7.53
CA LEU A 8 12.11 11.67 -6.40
C LEU A 8 12.24 10.31 -5.72
N ILE A 9 11.12 9.72 -5.32
CA ILE A 9 11.08 8.44 -4.62
C ILE A 9 11.62 7.31 -5.51
N ASN A 10 11.27 7.26 -6.79
CA ASN A 10 11.80 6.25 -7.69
C ASN A 10 13.29 6.45 -7.97
N LYS A 11 13.77 7.70 -8.00
CA LYS A 11 15.21 7.99 -8.15
C LYS A 11 15.99 7.59 -6.90
N SER A 12 15.47 7.84 -5.70
CA SER A 12 16.13 7.39 -4.46
C SER A 12 16.17 5.86 -4.37
N ILE A 13 15.10 5.17 -4.79
CA ILE A 13 15.07 3.70 -4.93
C ILE A 13 16.13 3.23 -5.92
N SER A 14 16.27 3.91 -7.06
CA SER A 14 17.31 3.59 -8.04
C SER A 14 18.71 3.74 -7.45
N TYR A 15 18.98 4.84 -6.75
CA TYR A 15 20.26 5.00 -6.04
C TYR A 15 20.49 3.90 -5.01
N TYR A 16 19.49 3.58 -4.19
CA TYR A 16 19.57 2.50 -3.21
C TYR A 16 19.87 1.13 -3.85
N ASN A 17 19.15 0.77 -4.92
CA ASN A 17 19.33 -0.50 -5.62
C ASN A 17 20.69 -0.58 -6.34
N SER A 18 21.22 0.55 -6.79
CA SER A 18 22.59 0.68 -7.31
C SER A 18 23.66 0.78 -6.22
N GLN A 19 23.32 0.56 -4.95
CA GLN A 19 24.20 0.63 -3.78
C GLN A 19 24.81 2.02 -3.53
N LYS A 20 24.25 3.07 -4.13
CA LYS A 20 24.62 4.47 -3.95
C LYS A 20 23.83 5.07 -2.79
N TYR A 21 24.03 4.54 -1.58
CA TYR A 21 23.23 4.91 -0.40
C TYR A 21 23.38 6.37 0.01
N SER A 22 24.60 6.93 -0.10
CA SER A 22 24.88 8.34 0.16
C SER A 22 24.10 9.27 -0.78
N ASP A 23 24.01 8.91 -2.07
CA ASP A 23 23.25 9.68 -3.06
C ASP A 23 21.74 9.61 -2.79
N ALA A 24 21.23 8.45 -2.37
CA ALA A 24 19.84 8.29 -1.96
C ALA A 24 19.49 9.18 -0.76
N ILE A 25 20.37 9.22 0.25
CA ILE A 25 20.22 10.07 1.43
C ILE A 25 20.24 11.55 1.04
N LYS A 26 21.28 11.99 0.32
CA LYS A 26 21.42 13.39 -0.11
C LYS A 26 20.26 13.88 -0.97
N LEU A 27 19.68 12.99 -1.79
CA LEU A 27 18.50 13.31 -2.60
C LEU A 27 17.26 13.51 -1.73
N LEU A 28 17.03 12.64 -0.74
CA LEU A 28 15.84 12.66 0.09
C LEU A 28 15.88 13.77 1.16
N GLU A 29 17.04 14.08 1.72
CA GLU A 29 17.17 15.11 2.77
C GLU A 29 16.78 16.51 2.29
N LYS A 30 17.01 16.82 1.01
CA LYS A 30 16.61 18.11 0.40
C LYS A 30 15.11 18.36 0.40
N GLU A 31 14.33 17.29 0.45
CA GLU A 31 12.87 17.32 0.21
C GLU A 31 12.09 16.92 1.47
N ILE A 32 12.73 16.96 2.64
CA ILE A 32 12.15 16.48 3.90
C ILE A 32 10.79 17.11 4.20
N PHE A 33 10.61 18.40 3.90
CA PHE A 33 9.37 19.13 4.17
C PHE A 33 8.16 18.58 3.43
N PHE A 34 8.36 18.01 2.23
CA PHE A 34 7.26 17.48 1.42
C PHE A 34 6.89 16.03 1.78
N TYR A 35 7.83 15.26 2.31
CA TYR A 35 7.66 13.81 2.54
C TYR A 35 7.76 13.39 4.01
N LYS A 36 7.87 14.35 4.93
CA LYS A 36 8.05 14.09 6.36
C LYS A 36 6.98 13.15 6.96
N ASN A 37 5.78 13.09 6.39
CA ASN A 37 4.71 12.21 6.88
C ASN A 37 4.45 11.00 5.98
N TYR A 38 5.32 10.73 5.01
CA TYR A 38 5.22 9.57 4.15
C TYR A 38 6.11 8.45 4.67
N TYR A 39 5.52 7.32 5.07
CA TYR A 39 6.26 6.21 5.68
C TYR A 39 7.42 5.72 4.80
N PHE A 40 7.19 5.64 3.48
CA PHE A 40 8.15 5.05 2.55
C PHE A 40 9.38 5.95 2.35
N TYR A 41 9.22 7.27 2.52
CA TYR A 41 10.36 8.21 2.55
C TYR A 41 11.33 7.87 3.68
N HIS A 42 10.81 7.73 4.90
CA HIS A 42 11.60 7.35 6.07
C HIS A 42 12.15 5.95 5.94
N TYR A 43 11.40 5.04 5.33
CA TYR A 43 11.86 3.68 5.08
C TYR A 43 13.10 3.65 4.17
N ILE A 44 13.11 4.39 3.06
CA ILE A 44 14.27 4.45 2.15
C ILE A 44 15.48 5.07 2.86
N LEU A 45 15.30 6.14 3.64
CA LEU A 45 16.38 6.75 4.44
C LEU A 45 16.91 5.76 5.47
N GLY A 46 16.03 5.13 6.25
CA GLY A 46 16.39 4.16 7.27
C GLY A 46 17.17 2.98 6.70
N MET A 47 16.71 2.45 5.56
CA MET A 47 17.41 1.39 4.83
C MET A 47 18.76 1.85 4.28
N SER A 48 18.86 3.06 3.73
CA SER A 48 20.11 3.60 3.21
C SER A 48 21.14 3.78 4.33
N TYR A 49 20.74 4.34 5.47
CA TYR A 49 21.58 4.46 6.66
C TYR A 49 21.98 3.10 7.23
N LEU A 50 21.05 2.14 7.27
CA LEU A 50 21.32 0.78 7.73
C LEU A 50 22.38 0.13 6.85
N ARG A 51 22.28 0.25 5.52
CA ARG A 51 23.28 -0.28 4.59
C ARG A 51 24.64 0.42 4.65
N MET A 52 24.71 1.61 5.24
CA MET A 52 25.95 2.34 5.49
C MET A 52 26.58 2.04 6.86
N GLY A 53 25.97 1.21 7.70
CA GLY A 53 26.48 0.98 9.06
C GLY A 53 26.03 2.00 10.09
N ASN A 54 25.29 3.04 9.69
CA ASN A 54 24.82 4.07 10.62
C ASN A 54 23.54 3.60 11.31
N LEU A 55 23.70 2.77 12.35
CA LEU A 55 22.60 2.15 13.09
C LEU A 55 21.72 3.18 13.81
N GLY A 56 22.28 4.32 14.25
CA GLY A 56 21.55 5.37 14.96
C GLY A 56 20.52 6.08 14.08
N ASN A 57 20.96 6.55 12.90
CA ASN A 57 20.06 7.16 11.93
C ASN A 57 19.09 6.11 11.35
N ALA A 58 19.57 4.89 11.08
CA ALA A 58 18.70 3.80 10.64
C ALA A 58 17.55 3.56 11.62
N GLN A 59 17.84 3.48 12.93
CA GLN A 59 16.83 3.33 13.97
C GLN A 59 15.83 4.49 13.98
N THR A 60 16.32 5.73 13.88
CA THR A 60 15.48 6.92 13.88
C THR A 60 14.48 6.89 12.72
N TYR A 61 14.95 6.64 11.51
CA TYR A 61 14.11 6.66 10.32
C TYR A 61 13.23 5.42 10.19
N LEU A 62 13.73 4.21 10.52
CA LEU A 62 12.89 3.00 10.50
C LEU A 62 11.80 3.05 11.57
N LYS A 63 12.08 3.62 12.75
CA LYS A 63 11.04 3.85 13.78
C LYS A 63 9.96 4.78 13.25
N LYS A 64 10.33 5.90 12.62
CA LYS A 64 9.37 6.82 11.98
C LYS A 64 8.55 6.13 10.89
N ALA A 65 9.17 5.34 10.04
CA ALA A 65 8.47 4.56 9.01
C ALA A 65 7.44 3.61 9.63
N TYR A 66 7.80 2.93 10.72
CA TYR A 66 6.89 2.03 11.43
C TYR A 66 5.76 2.76 12.14
N THR A 67 6.03 3.90 12.79
CA THR A 67 4.99 4.74 13.39
C THR A 67 3.99 5.22 12.35
N LEU A 68 4.46 5.63 11.16
CA LEU A 68 3.59 6.07 10.08
C LEU A 68 2.83 4.91 9.42
N ASN A 69 3.44 3.72 9.32
CA ASN A 69 2.80 2.54 8.76
C ASN A 69 3.22 1.23 9.48
N PRO A 70 2.53 0.86 10.58
CA PRO A 70 2.93 -0.30 11.39
C PRO A 70 2.59 -1.64 10.73
N THR A 71 1.75 -1.64 9.71
CA THR A 71 1.31 -2.85 8.99
C THR A 71 2.25 -3.22 7.83
N GLU A 72 3.24 -2.40 7.49
CA GLU A 72 4.15 -2.66 6.37
C GLU A 72 5.16 -3.78 6.69
N PRO A 73 5.10 -4.95 6.03
CA PRO A 73 5.98 -6.08 6.33
C PRO A 73 7.46 -5.77 6.06
N ASP A 74 7.75 -5.03 4.98
CA ASP A 74 9.12 -4.66 4.60
C ASP A 74 9.78 -3.75 5.66
N VAL A 75 9.00 -2.91 6.35
CA VAL A 75 9.48 -2.09 7.46
C VAL A 75 9.76 -2.94 8.69
N LYS A 76 8.84 -3.87 9.05
CA LYS A 76 9.05 -4.82 10.16
C LYS A 76 10.31 -5.67 9.95
N GLN A 77 10.47 -6.23 8.74
CA GLN A 77 11.66 -6.98 8.34
C GLN A 77 12.94 -6.17 8.55
N SER A 78 12.92 -4.90 8.14
CA SER A 78 14.09 -4.02 8.22
C SER A 78 14.42 -3.61 9.66
N ILE A 79 13.41 -3.50 10.52
CA ILE A 79 13.60 -3.31 11.97
C ILE A 79 14.21 -4.57 12.60
N ALA A 80 13.76 -5.77 12.24
CA ALA A 80 14.36 -7.02 12.72
C ALA A 80 15.84 -7.11 12.31
N ILE A 81 16.16 -6.77 11.05
CA ILE A 81 17.54 -6.70 10.57
C ILE A 81 18.37 -5.68 11.36
N LEU A 82 17.82 -4.49 11.60
CA LEU A 82 18.47 -3.46 12.42
C LEU A 82 18.74 -3.98 13.85
N LEU A 83 17.77 -4.64 14.47
CA LEU A 83 17.91 -5.20 15.82
C LEU A 83 19.01 -6.26 15.87
N ALA A 84 19.05 -7.14 14.88
CA ALA A 84 20.12 -8.13 14.73
C ALA A 84 21.49 -7.45 14.56
N ALA A 85 21.60 -6.41 13.74
CA ALA A 85 22.83 -5.63 13.58
C ALA A 85 23.25 -4.87 14.86
N GLN A 86 22.30 -4.59 15.76
CA GLN A 86 22.54 -4.03 17.10
C GLN A 86 22.89 -5.09 18.15
N GLY A 87 23.00 -6.37 17.78
CA GLY A 87 23.24 -7.48 18.70
C GLY A 87 22.01 -7.89 19.52
N LYS A 88 20.81 -7.41 19.18
CA LYS A 88 19.54 -7.74 19.84
C LYS A 88 18.84 -8.86 19.07
N GLU A 89 19.52 -9.98 18.90
CA GLU A 89 19.06 -11.11 18.06
C GLU A 89 17.73 -11.68 18.52
N ASP A 90 17.53 -11.86 19.83
CA ASP A 90 16.27 -12.39 20.39
C ASP A 90 15.04 -11.59 19.94
N LYS A 91 15.17 -10.26 19.91
CA LYS A 91 14.08 -9.37 19.48
C LYS A 91 13.86 -9.46 17.97
N ALA A 92 14.91 -9.67 17.19
CA ALA A 92 14.79 -9.88 15.74
C ALA A 92 14.06 -11.20 15.43
N ILE A 93 14.43 -12.28 16.13
CA ILE A 93 13.81 -13.60 16.03
C ILE A 93 12.32 -13.52 16.33
N GLN A 94 11.93 -12.84 17.42
CA GLN A 94 10.52 -12.64 17.77
C GLN A 94 9.73 -11.94 16.66
N ILE A 95 10.32 -10.93 16.00
CA ILE A 95 9.65 -10.24 14.89
C ILE A 95 9.47 -11.18 13.70
N TRP A 96 10.49 -11.94 13.30
CA TRP A 96 10.37 -12.87 12.17
C TRP A 96 9.37 -13.99 12.42
N LEU A 97 9.35 -14.56 13.63
CA LEU A 97 8.34 -15.57 14.00
C LEU A 97 6.93 -14.99 13.91
N LYS A 98 6.72 -13.79 14.46
CA LYS A 98 5.44 -13.09 14.36
C LYS A 98 5.04 -12.79 12.92
N MET A 99 5.98 -12.42 12.05
CA MET A 99 5.70 -12.21 10.63
C MET A 99 5.27 -13.51 9.94
N ILE A 100 5.87 -14.65 10.28
CA ILE A 100 5.47 -15.98 9.79
C ILE A 100 4.05 -16.32 10.25
N GLU A 101 3.74 -16.14 11.55
CA GLU A 101 2.40 -16.34 12.11
C GLU A 101 1.33 -15.47 11.42
N GLU A 102 1.67 -14.21 11.12
CA GLU A 102 0.82 -13.28 10.40
C GLU A 102 0.77 -13.52 8.88
N ASN A 103 1.41 -14.58 8.38
CA ASN A 103 1.54 -14.91 6.95
C ASN A 103 2.15 -13.77 6.10
N GLN A 104 3.05 -12.98 6.68
CA GLN A 104 3.72 -11.84 6.05
C GLN A 104 5.18 -12.20 5.69
N GLU A 105 5.57 -12.06 4.41
CA GLU A 105 6.95 -12.26 3.94
C GLU A 105 7.63 -13.54 4.50
N ILE A 106 6.90 -14.66 4.51
CA ILE A 106 7.30 -15.94 5.13
C ILE A 106 8.69 -16.39 4.66
N GLU A 107 8.90 -16.48 3.35
CA GLU A 107 10.17 -16.93 2.75
C GLU A 107 11.38 -16.12 3.24
N ARG A 108 11.22 -14.80 3.38
CA ARG A 108 12.31 -13.93 3.84
C ARG A 108 12.54 -14.04 5.34
N SER A 109 11.46 -14.19 6.12
CA SER A 109 11.54 -14.39 7.56
C SER A 109 12.24 -15.70 7.89
N GLU A 110 11.88 -16.79 7.20
CA GLU A 110 12.54 -18.10 7.31
C GLU A 110 14.02 -18.02 6.91
N LEU A 111 14.34 -17.36 5.79
CA LEU A 111 15.72 -17.15 5.36
C LEU A 111 16.54 -16.37 6.41
N SER A 112 15.92 -15.39 7.07
CA SER A 112 16.56 -14.59 8.11
C SER A 112 16.88 -15.42 9.35
N LEU A 113 15.92 -16.22 9.80
CA LEU A 113 16.10 -17.16 10.91
C LEU A 113 17.18 -18.21 10.60
N GLU A 114 17.16 -18.80 9.40
CA GLU A 114 18.16 -19.78 8.98
C GLU A 114 19.56 -19.17 8.93
N THR A 115 19.67 -17.95 8.39
CA THR A 115 20.96 -17.26 8.23
C THR A 115 21.59 -16.96 9.58
N ILE A 116 20.81 -16.48 10.55
CA ILE A 116 21.29 -16.16 11.90
C ILE A 116 21.62 -17.41 12.69
N ARG A 117 20.82 -18.48 12.55
CA ARG A 117 21.13 -19.77 13.17
C ARG A 117 22.46 -20.34 12.69
N LYS A 118 22.77 -20.22 11.39
CA LYS A 118 24.00 -20.73 10.78
C LYS A 118 25.20 -19.81 11.02
N ASN A 119 24.97 -18.50 11.10
CA ASN A 119 26.00 -17.48 11.27
C ASN A 119 25.52 -16.48 12.33
N PRO A 120 25.71 -16.79 13.63
CA PRO A 120 25.37 -15.87 14.71
C PRO A 120 26.05 -14.52 14.48
N ILE A 121 25.29 -13.44 14.56
CA ILE A 121 25.73 -12.11 14.12
C ILE A 121 26.61 -11.49 15.20
N GLN A 122 27.88 -11.28 14.87
CA GLN A 122 28.79 -10.48 15.68
C GLN A 122 28.76 -9.02 15.23
N GLY A 123 27.72 -8.28 15.64
CA GLY A 123 27.64 -6.82 15.47
C GLY A 123 27.62 -6.31 14.01
N ALA A 124 28.24 -5.14 13.76
CA ALA A 124 28.17 -4.44 12.48
C ALA A 124 28.85 -5.17 11.30
N LEU A 125 29.57 -6.27 11.54
CA LEU A 125 30.14 -7.15 10.50
C LEU A 125 29.07 -7.70 9.53
N PHE A 126 27.81 -7.76 9.98
CA PHE A 126 26.62 -8.09 9.19
C PHE A 126 26.37 -7.16 7.98
N LEU A 127 26.83 -5.92 8.05
CA LEU A 127 26.59 -4.89 7.01
C LEU A 127 27.72 -4.81 6.00
N ASN A 128 28.83 -5.52 6.26
CA ASN A 128 29.87 -5.67 5.27
C ASN A 128 29.33 -6.51 4.11
N ARG A 129 29.84 -6.29 2.88
CA ARG A 129 29.29 -6.71 1.58
C ARG A 129 29.23 -8.23 1.34
N ASN A 130 29.05 -9.05 2.38
CA ASN A 130 28.80 -10.46 2.30
C ASN A 130 27.45 -10.70 1.58
N LYS A 131 27.51 -11.44 0.48
CA LYS A 131 26.36 -11.79 -0.36
C LYS A 131 25.26 -12.51 0.42
N ILE A 132 25.61 -13.17 1.53
CA ILE A 132 24.67 -13.89 2.40
C ILE A 132 23.70 -12.90 3.06
N TYR A 133 24.21 -11.91 3.79
CA TYR A 133 23.38 -10.93 4.51
C TYR A 133 22.64 -9.98 3.57
N ALA A 134 23.18 -9.71 2.38
CA ALA A 134 22.52 -8.89 1.38
C ALA A 134 21.13 -9.44 0.96
N ARG A 135 20.90 -10.76 1.05
CA ARG A 135 19.62 -11.41 0.70
C ARG A 135 18.53 -11.19 1.75
N LEU A 136 18.90 -10.83 2.97
CA LEU A 136 17.96 -10.57 4.06
C LEU A 136 17.23 -9.24 3.87
N PHE A 137 17.88 -8.29 3.20
CA PHE A 137 17.32 -6.96 2.98
C PHE A 137 16.19 -7.00 1.93
N PRO A 138 15.03 -6.40 2.21
CA PRO A 138 14.03 -6.13 1.19
C PRO A 138 14.61 -5.41 -0.02
N LYS A 139 14.22 -5.85 -1.22
CA LYS A 139 14.45 -5.08 -2.45
C LYS A 139 13.43 -3.96 -2.52
N LEU A 140 13.90 -2.72 -2.62
CA LEU A 140 13.00 -1.60 -2.83
C LEU A 140 12.45 -1.64 -4.25
N LYS A 141 11.13 -1.84 -4.36
CA LYS A 141 10.41 -1.85 -5.64
C LYS A 141 10.06 -0.42 -6.04
N VAL A 142 10.33 -0.09 -7.30
CA VAL A 142 9.94 1.19 -7.90
C VAL A 142 8.41 1.34 -7.80
N LYS A 143 7.96 2.47 -7.28
CA LYS A 143 6.54 2.80 -7.13
C LYS A 143 6.05 3.40 -8.45
N THR A 144 5.55 2.55 -9.34
CA THR A 144 4.90 2.97 -10.59
C THR A 144 3.39 2.96 -10.41
N GLY A 145 2.70 4.05 -10.79
CA GLY A 145 1.25 4.04 -10.89
C GLY A 145 0.76 2.99 -11.89
N GLN A 146 -0.41 2.39 -11.66
CA GLN A 146 -0.95 1.29 -12.47
C GLN A 146 -1.05 1.60 -13.97
N ASN A 147 -1.18 2.87 -14.35
CA ASN A 147 -1.29 3.27 -15.75
C ASN A 147 0.05 3.18 -16.50
N LEU A 148 1.16 3.49 -15.83
CA LEU A 148 2.48 3.50 -16.47
C LEU A 148 2.97 2.07 -16.77
N SER A 149 2.72 1.12 -15.86
CA SER A 149 3.07 -0.28 -16.08
C SER A 149 2.22 -0.94 -17.17
N LYS A 150 0.95 -0.54 -17.32
CA LYS A 150 0.10 -0.95 -18.45
C LYS A 150 0.64 -0.43 -19.78
N LEU A 151 1.01 0.85 -19.86
CA LEU A 151 1.59 1.43 -21.08
C LEU A 151 2.90 0.73 -21.48
N ILE A 152 3.78 0.46 -20.53
CA ILE A 152 5.03 -0.29 -20.79
C ILE A 152 4.72 -1.71 -21.29
N ARG A 153 3.74 -2.41 -20.69
CA ARG A 153 3.32 -3.74 -21.17
C ARG A 153 2.76 -3.68 -22.58
N ILE A 154 1.93 -2.68 -22.89
CA ILE A 154 1.39 -2.47 -24.25
C ILE A 154 2.53 -2.22 -25.23
N LEU A 155 3.50 -1.36 -24.89
CA LEU A 155 4.66 -1.10 -25.73
C LEU A 155 5.51 -2.35 -25.96
N ILE A 156 5.73 -3.19 -24.94
CA ILE A 156 6.44 -4.48 -25.09
C ILE A 156 5.67 -5.43 -26.01
N ILE A 157 4.34 -5.49 -25.91
CA ILE A 157 3.51 -6.31 -26.79
C ILE A 157 3.60 -5.81 -28.23
N ILE A 158 3.49 -4.49 -28.45
CA ILE A 158 3.61 -3.88 -29.78
C ILE A 158 5.00 -4.15 -30.37
N ALA A 159 6.06 -3.97 -29.58
CA ALA A 159 7.42 -4.27 -30.02
C ALA A 159 7.62 -5.75 -30.35
N GLY A 160 7.03 -6.65 -29.56
CA GLY A 160 7.04 -8.09 -29.83
C GLY A 160 6.31 -8.46 -31.13
N LEU A 161 5.14 -7.86 -31.39
CA LEU A 161 4.40 -8.04 -32.64
C LEU A 161 5.17 -7.50 -33.85
N ALA A 162 5.80 -6.33 -33.72
CA ALA A 162 6.64 -5.75 -34.78
C ALA A 162 7.84 -6.65 -35.10
N PHE A 163 8.50 -7.20 -34.08
CA PHE A 163 9.60 -8.15 -34.26
C PHE A 163 9.15 -9.43 -34.98
N LEU A 164 7.97 -9.94 -34.63
CA LEU A 164 7.40 -11.14 -35.25
C LEU A 164 7.04 -10.90 -36.73
N LEU A 165 6.51 -9.72 -37.07
CA LEU A 165 6.26 -9.32 -38.46
C LEU A 165 7.55 -9.20 -39.27
N ILE A 166 8.61 -8.62 -38.69
CA ILE A 166 9.93 -8.53 -39.34
C ILE A 166 10.49 -9.94 -39.56
N ALA A 167 10.38 -10.84 -38.58
CA ALA A 167 10.83 -12.23 -38.72
C ALA A 167 10.06 -12.98 -39.82
N ILE A 168 8.73 -12.82 -39.90
CA ILE A 168 7.91 -13.40 -40.99
C ILE A 168 8.33 -12.84 -42.34
N PHE A 169 8.54 -11.53 -42.45
CA PHE A 169 8.99 -10.89 -43.69
C PHE A 169 10.34 -11.44 -44.15
N LEU A 170 11.30 -11.60 -43.23
CA LEU A 170 12.61 -12.18 -43.53
C LEU A 170 12.50 -13.66 -43.94
N ILE A 171 11.63 -14.45 -43.31
CA ILE A 171 11.40 -15.86 -43.67
C ILE A 171 10.79 -15.99 -45.07
N ILE A 172 9.81 -15.14 -45.43
CA ILE A 172 9.19 -15.15 -46.76
C ILE A 172 10.21 -14.79 -47.85
N HIS A 173 11.19 -13.94 -47.55
CA HIS A 173 12.21 -13.50 -48.50
C HIS A 173 13.47 -14.38 -48.54
N SER A 174 13.65 -15.28 -47.59
CA SER A 174 14.73 -16.27 -47.62
C SER A 174 14.27 -17.55 -48.32
N ASN A 175 15.02 -18.02 -49.33
CA ASN A 175 14.75 -19.30 -50.01
C ASN A 175 15.07 -20.55 -49.15
N GLU A 176 15.26 -20.40 -47.83
CA GLU A 176 15.56 -21.50 -46.93
C GLU A 176 14.39 -21.80 -45.98
N THR A 177 14.02 -23.08 -45.92
CA THR A 177 12.98 -23.57 -45.00
C THR A 177 13.58 -23.78 -43.61
N ILE A 178 13.47 -22.78 -42.73
CA ILE A 178 13.88 -22.91 -41.33
C ILE A 178 12.82 -23.70 -40.55
N LYS A 179 13.16 -24.91 -40.10
CA LYS A 179 12.35 -25.65 -39.12
C LYS A 179 12.63 -25.08 -37.72
N LEU A 180 11.69 -24.30 -37.18
CA LEU A 180 11.77 -23.83 -35.79
C LEU A 180 11.32 -24.91 -34.80
N PRO A 181 12.18 -25.39 -33.88
CA PRO A 181 11.72 -26.12 -32.71
C PRO A 181 11.12 -25.13 -31.71
N LEU A 182 9.79 -25.07 -31.63
CA LEU A 182 9.07 -24.29 -30.63
C LEU A 182 9.27 -24.90 -29.24
N SER A 183 10.34 -24.49 -28.56
CA SER A 183 10.44 -24.62 -27.11
C SER A 183 9.98 -23.30 -26.49
N VAL A 184 8.71 -23.24 -26.10
CA VAL A 184 8.17 -22.13 -25.31
C VAL A 184 8.82 -22.19 -23.93
N PRO A 185 9.61 -21.18 -23.50
CA PRO A 185 10.08 -21.12 -22.14
C PRO A 185 8.85 -20.86 -21.26
N ASN A 186 8.47 -21.85 -20.47
CA ASN A 186 7.42 -21.70 -19.48
C ASN A 186 7.94 -20.80 -18.35
N ILE A 187 7.79 -19.48 -18.52
CA ILE A 187 8.11 -18.50 -17.49
C ILE A 187 7.02 -18.59 -16.42
N ASN A 188 7.20 -19.55 -15.51
CA ASN A 188 6.45 -19.63 -14.26
C ASN A 188 6.88 -18.49 -13.32
N THR A 189 6.41 -17.27 -13.60
CA THR A 189 6.43 -16.18 -12.61
C THR A 189 5.02 -15.95 -12.11
N LYS A 190 4.49 -16.90 -11.34
CA LYS A 190 3.23 -16.74 -10.62
C LYS A 190 3.25 -17.62 -9.38
N LYS A 191 3.89 -17.17 -8.30
CA LYS A 191 3.88 -17.93 -7.04
C LYS A 191 3.37 -17.19 -5.79
N ASN A 192 3.18 -15.86 -5.81
CA ASN A 192 2.61 -15.16 -4.64
C ASN A 192 1.18 -14.59 -4.81
N ILE A 193 0.60 -14.60 -6.01
CA ILE A 193 -0.81 -14.18 -6.21
C ILE A 193 -1.78 -15.37 -6.16
N ASN A 194 -1.30 -16.58 -6.46
CA ASN A 194 -2.17 -17.75 -6.65
C ASN A 194 -2.81 -18.24 -5.34
N ASN A 195 -2.13 -18.09 -4.20
CA ASN A 195 -2.65 -18.56 -2.92
C ASN A 195 -3.86 -17.73 -2.48
N ILE A 196 -3.75 -16.41 -2.46
CA ILE A 196 -4.84 -15.50 -2.06
C ILE A 196 -6.05 -15.64 -2.99
N ALA A 197 -5.82 -15.72 -4.30
CA ALA A 197 -6.90 -15.91 -5.26
C ALA A 197 -7.66 -17.22 -5.05
N ALA A 198 -6.94 -18.32 -4.74
CA ALA A 198 -7.54 -19.61 -4.41
C ALA A 198 -8.37 -19.52 -3.12
N TYR A 199 -7.82 -18.94 -2.03
CA TYR A 199 -8.56 -18.73 -0.79
C TYR A 199 -9.84 -17.89 -0.99
N ILE A 200 -9.77 -16.84 -1.81
CA ILE A 200 -10.95 -16.02 -2.14
C ILE A 200 -12.00 -16.84 -2.93
N ASP A 201 -11.57 -17.76 -3.79
CA ASP A 201 -12.47 -18.61 -4.57
C ASP A 201 -13.17 -19.67 -3.72
N ASP A 202 -12.50 -20.18 -2.69
CA ASP A 202 -13.05 -21.17 -1.76
C ASP A 202 -14.21 -20.62 -0.91
N ILE A 203 -14.25 -19.31 -0.66
CA ILE A 203 -15.32 -18.68 0.13
C ILE A 203 -16.61 -18.60 -0.70
N LYS A 204 -17.54 -19.57 -0.56
CA LYS A 204 -18.82 -19.61 -1.28
C LYS A 204 -20.01 -19.25 -0.39
N ILE A 205 -21.06 -18.65 -0.98
CA ILE A 205 -22.39 -18.52 -0.37
C ILE A 205 -23.20 -19.75 -0.78
N ASN A 206 -23.86 -20.41 0.17
CA ASN A 206 -24.71 -21.57 -0.10
C ASN A 206 -26.17 -21.10 -0.19
N ASP A 207 -26.96 -21.64 -1.12
CA ASP A 207 -28.37 -21.27 -1.33
C ASP A 207 -29.27 -21.58 -0.12
N LYS A 208 -28.80 -22.39 0.83
CA LYS A 208 -29.51 -22.67 2.10
C LYS A 208 -29.25 -21.63 3.21
N GLU A 209 -28.31 -20.70 3.02
CA GLU A 209 -28.06 -19.65 4.00
C GLU A 209 -29.21 -18.63 3.96
N LYS A 210 -29.99 -18.53 5.05
CA LYS A 210 -31.06 -17.53 5.14
C LYS A 210 -30.47 -16.14 4.91
N ILE A 211 -31.13 -15.32 4.09
CA ILE A 211 -30.69 -13.96 3.76
C ILE A 211 -31.47 -12.91 4.54
N GLU A 212 -32.57 -13.30 5.16
CA GLU A 212 -33.37 -12.44 6.02
C GLU A 212 -32.97 -12.62 7.48
N ASN A 213 -32.32 -11.61 8.04
CA ASN A 213 -32.12 -11.50 9.47
C ASN A 213 -33.22 -10.59 10.05
N GLN A 214 -34.18 -11.14 10.78
CA GLN A 214 -35.31 -10.38 11.34
C GLN A 214 -34.97 -9.68 12.68
N GLU A 215 -33.82 -10.01 13.27
CA GLU A 215 -33.45 -9.62 14.64
C GLU A 215 -32.28 -8.63 14.72
N GLY A 216 -31.81 -8.09 13.59
CA GLY A 216 -30.65 -7.18 13.54
C GLY A 216 -31.00 -5.73 13.20
N GLN A 217 -30.26 -4.77 13.76
CA GLN A 217 -30.25 -3.39 13.24
C GLN A 217 -29.46 -3.37 11.93
N PHE A 218 -30.17 -3.32 10.80
CA PHE A 218 -29.60 -3.12 9.47
C PHE A 218 -30.16 -1.86 8.84
N VAL A 219 -29.34 -1.19 8.03
CA VAL A 219 -29.72 0.06 7.34
C VAL A 219 -30.13 -0.23 5.90
N PHE A 220 -29.54 -1.24 5.28
CA PHE A 220 -29.83 -1.62 3.89
C PHE A 220 -30.70 -2.87 3.81
N ILE A 221 -31.82 -2.79 3.11
CA ILE A 221 -32.60 -3.96 2.70
C ILE A 221 -32.13 -4.34 1.30
N LEU A 222 -31.51 -5.50 1.17
CA LEU A 222 -31.03 -6.05 -0.09
C LEU A 222 -31.72 -7.37 -0.40
N THR A 223 -31.97 -7.59 -1.68
CA THR A 223 -32.41 -8.89 -2.20
C THR A 223 -31.28 -9.91 -2.18
N GLU A 224 -31.63 -11.19 -2.26
CA GLU A 224 -30.66 -12.27 -2.41
C GLU A 224 -29.72 -12.06 -3.59
N THR A 225 -30.27 -11.66 -4.74
CA THR A 225 -29.50 -11.39 -5.95
C THR A 225 -28.51 -10.24 -5.74
N GLU A 226 -28.91 -9.18 -5.05
CA GLU A 226 -28.03 -8.04 -4.76
C GLU A 226 -26.89 -8.41 -3.81
N ILE A 227 -27.16 -9.24 -2.79
CA ILE A 227 -26.13 -9.74 -1.87
C ILE A 227 -25.14 -10.64 -2.62
N LYS A 228 -25.63 -11.57 -3.43
CA LYS A 228 -24.79 -12.43 -4.29
C LYS A 228 -23.93 -11.58 -5.23
N ASN A 229 -24.51 -10.57 -5.89
CA ASN A 229 -23.79 -9.66 -6.78
C ASN A 229 -22.72 -8.84 -6.05
N SER A 230 -23.04 -8.30 -4.87
CA SER A 230 -22.10 -7.57 -4.03
C SER A 230 -20.92 -8.47 -3.64
N PHE A 231 -21.19 -9.72 -3.24
CA PHE A 231 -20.15 -10.69 -2.91
C PHE A 231 -19.22 -10.99 -4.09
N GLN A 232 -19.76 -11.14 -5.30
CA GLN A 232 -18.96 -11.34 -6.51
C GLN A 232 -18.11 -10.10 -6.86
N LYS A 233 -18.65 -8.89 -6.65
CA LYS A 233 -17.89 -7.65 -6.80
C LYS A 233 -16.73 -7.59 -5.83
N ILE A 234 -16.91 -7.95 -4.56
CA ILE A 234 -15.83 -8.00 -3.56
C ILE A 234 -14.68 -8.86 -4.07
N LYS A 235 -14.98 -10.11 -4.47
CA LYS A 235 -13.96 -11.03 -5.02
C LYS A 235 -13.27 -10.45 -6.25
N THR A 236 -14.04 -9.88 -7.17
CA THR A 236 -13.52 -9.29 -8.40
C THR A 236 -12.60 -8.10 -8.12
N HIS A 237 -12.99 -7.24 -7.18
CA HIS A 237 -12.20 -6.09 -6.77
C HIS A 237 -10.89 -6.52 -6.09
N LEU A 238 -10.93 -7.48 -5.15
CA LEU A 238 -9.74 -8.01 -4.49
C LEU A 238 -8.76 -8.62 -5.50
N LYS A 239 -9.25 -9.46 -6.43
CA LYS A 239 -8.40 -10.05 -7.49
C LYS A 239 -7.77 -9.00 -8.41
N LYS A 240 -8.40 -7.84 -8.57
CA LYS A 240 -7.89 -6.71 -9.35
C LYS A 240 -7.03 -5.73 -8.54
N GLY A 241 -6.84 -5.96 -7.23
CA GLY A 241 -6.17 -5.02 -6.33
C GLY A 241 -6.92 -3.69 -6.18
N LYS A 242 -8.25 -3.73 -6.29
CA LYS A 242 -9.17 -2.60 -6.12
C LYS A 242 -9.80 -2.63 -4.72
N ASP A 243 -8.93 -2.71 -3.73
CA ASP A 243 -9.25 -2.94 -2.32
C ASP A 243 -10.24 -1.91 -1.76
N ASN A 244 -10.15 -0.66 -2.22
CA ASN A 244 -11.04 0.41 -1.77
C ASN A 244 -12.50 0.16 -2.19
N PHE A 245 -12.72 -0.30 -3.41
CA PHE A 245 -14.06 -0.67 -3.89
C PHE A 245 -14.55 -1.99 -3.28
N ALA A 246 -13.64 -2.92 -3.01
CA ALA A 246 -13.98 -4.12 -2.23
C ALA A 246 -14.49 -3.74 -0.83
N ARG A 247 -13.84 -2.78 -0.16
CA ARG A 247 -14.27 -2.27 1.17
C ARG A 247 -15.70 -1.72 1.13
N ILE A 248 -16.04 -0.94 0.11
CA ILE A 248 -17.38 -0.35 -0.06
C ILE A 248 -18.46 -1.44 -0.14
N GLU A 249 -18.24 -2.46 -0.98
CA GLU A 249 -19.18 -3.58 -1.14
C GLU A 249 -19.24 -4.44 0.14
N ILE A 250 -18.12 -4.65 0.83
CA ILE A 250 -18.12 -5.31 2.16
C ILE A 250 -18.98 -4.53 3.14
N ASN A 251 -18.77 -3.22 3.28
CA ASN A 251 -19.54 -2.41 4.21
C ASN A 251 -21.04 -2.42 3.85
N LYS A 252 -21.38 -2.46 2.56
CA LYS A 252 -22.77 -2.61 2.12
C LYS A 252 -23.40 -3.90 2.66
N ILE A 253 -22.69 -5.03 2.59
CA ILE A 253 -23.16 -6.31 3.16
C ILE A 253 -23.23 -6.26 4.70
N LEU A 254 -22.22 -5.69 5.36
CA LEU A 254 -22.17 -5.63 6.82
C LEU A 254 -23.34 -4.83 7.41
N ASN A 255 -23.75 -3.77 6.72
CA ASN A 255 -24.85 -2.90 7.12
C ASN A 255 -26.20 -3.31 6.51
N SER A 256 -26.30 -4.46 5.84
CA SER A 256 -27.56 -4.94 5.26
C SER A 256 -28.27 -5.99 6.13
N ASN A 257 -29.47 -6.37 5.70
CA ASN A 257 -30.28 -7.47 6.22
C ASN A 257 -29.66 -8.87 6.06
N ALA A 258 -28.46 -9.00 5.45
CA ALA A 258 -27.78 -10.28 5.28
C ALA A 258 -27.59 -11.04 6.60
N SER A 259 -27.62 -12.37 6.56
CA SER A 259 -27.37 -13.19 7.75
C SER A 259 -25.95 -13.03 8.29
N GLU A 260 -25.77 -13.34 9.58
CA GLU A 260 -24.46 -13.24 10.23
C GLU A 260 -23.41 -14.13 9.57
N SER A 261 -23.79 -15.29 9.01
CA SER A 261 -22.87 -16.13 8.22
C SER A 261 -22.30 -15.37 7.02
N ILE A 262 -23.16 -14.70 6.25
CA ILE A 262 -22.74 -13.92 5.07
C ILE A 262 -21.88 -12.73 5.51
N LYS A 263 -22.27 -12.04 6.59
CA LYS A 263 -21.48 -10.94 7.16
C LYS A 263 -20.10 -11.40 7.62
N LEU A 264 -20.00 -12.56 8.28
CA LEU A 264 -18.72 -13.15 8.70
C LEU A 264 -17.83 -13.45 7.49
N LYS A 265 -18.38 -14.01 6.42
CA LYS A 265 -17.62 -14.23 5.16
C LYS A 265 -17.12 -12.92 4.56
N ALA A 266 -17.93 -11.86 4.57
CA ALA A 266 -17.51 -10.53 4.13
C ALA A 266 -16.40 -9.94 5.04
N LYS A 267 -16.50 -10.11 6.37
CA LYS A 267 -15.44 -9.76 7.34
C LYS A 267 -14.13 -10.50 7.02
N ASN A 268 -14.21 -11.79 6.71
CA ASN A 268 -13.04 -12.58 6.34
C ASN A 268 -12.41 -12.08 5.04
N LEU A 269 -13.21 -11.75 4.02
CA LEU A 269 -12.70 -11.14 2.79
C LEU A 269 -12.04 -9.76 3.03
N ALA A 270 -12.55 -9.01 4.01
CA ALA A 270 -11.99 -7.73 4.43
C ALA A 270 -10.55 -7.83 4.99
N SER A 271 -10.10 -9.01 5.41
CA SER A 271 -8.73 -9.23 5.88
C SER A 271 -7.69 -9.17 4.76
N PHE A 272 -8.10 -9.36 3.50
CA PHE A 272 -7.23 -9.26 2.33
C PHE A 272 -7.01 -7.83 1.84
N ILE A 273 -7.74 -6.86 2.40
CA ILE A 273 -7.62 -5.45 2.01
C ILE A 273 -6.36 -4.86 2.63
N SER A 274 -5.49 -4.33 1.78
CA SER A 274 -4.25 -3.70 2.21
C SER A 274 -4.42 -2.18 2.34
N ARG A 275 -3.62 -1.58 3.22
CA ARG A 275 -3.51 -0.11 3.28
C ARG A 275 -2.90 0.40 1.97
N PRO A 276 -3.53 1.40 1.31
CA PRO A 276 -3.00 1.94 0.07
C PRO A 276 -1.74 2.78 0.30
N ASP A 277 -0.88 2.78 -0.71
CA ASP A 277 0.31 3.61 -0.74
C ASP A 277 -0.01 4.99 -1.35
N PHE A 278 0.39 6.06 -0.66
CA PHE A 278 0.11 7.46 -1.02
C PHE A 278 0.41 7.81 -2.48
N ILE A 279 1.51 7.28 -3.01
CA ILE A 279 1.98 7.56 -4.36
C ILE A 279 1.13 6.86 -5.40
N THR A 280 0.88 5.57 -5.18
CA THR A 280 0.21 4.73 -6.17
C THR A 280 -1.31 4.83 -6.12
N PHE A 281 -1.87 5.29 -5.01
CA PHE A 281 -3.30 5.41 -4.82
C PHE A 281 -3.90 6.50 -5.72
N ASN A 282 -4.91 6.12 -6.49
CA ASN A 282 -5.57 6.95 -7.49
C ASN A 282 -7.08 6.74 -7.58
N ASP A 283 -7.69 6.04 -6.62
CA ASP A 283 -9.13 5.91 -6.58
C ASP A 283 -9.73 7.27 -6.19
N PHE A 284 -10.77 7.68 -6.92
CA PHE A 284 -11.42 8.97 -6.76
C PHE A 284 -12.81 8.77 -6.15
N LEU A 285 -13.06 9.39 -5.00
CA LEU A 285 -14.33 9.40 -4.30
C LEU A 285 -14.64 10.83 -3.88
N ILE A 286 -15.91 11.20 -3.92
CA ILE A 286 -16.40 12.56 -3.68
C ILE A 286 -16.98 12.62 -2.26
N LEU A 287 -16.52 13.54 -1.43
CA LEU A 287 -17.01 13.83 -0.08
C LEU A 287 -18.53 14.04 -0.07
N LYS A 288 -19.09 14.73 -1.07
CA LYS A 288 -20.54 14.92 -1.19
C LYS A 288 -21.31 13.59 -1.31
N GLU A 289 -20.76 12.61 -2.01
CA GLU A 289 -21.36 11.27 -2.12
C GLU A 289 -21.19 10.48 -0.83
N ILE A 290 -20.02 10.60 -0.19
CA ILE A 290 -19.74 9.96 1.10
C ILE A 290 -20.71 10.45 2.17
N LYS A 291 -20.98 11.76 2.25
CA LYS A 291 -21.94 12.34 3.20
C LYS A 291 -23.38 11.84 3.01
N LYS A 292 -23.76 11.42 1.79
CA LYS A 292 -25.10 10.84 1.56
C LYS A 292 -25.25 9.44 2.15
N ASN A 293 -24.18 8.64 2.15
CA ASN A 293 -24.20 7.24 2.61
C ASN A 293 -22.95 6.88 3.42
N PRO A 294 -22.69 7.52 4.58
CA PRO A 294 -21.38 7.42 5.24
C PRO A 294 -21.04 6.00 5.72
N LEU A 295 -22.05 5.19 6.05
CA LEU A 295 -21.87 3.81 6.51
C LEU A 295 -21.12 2.92 5.51
N ILE A 296 -21.43 3.00 4.21
CA ILE A 296 -20.75 2.18 3.21
C ILE A 296 -19.30 2.65 2.94
N TYR A 297 -18.97 3.87 3.36
CA TYR A 297 -17.62 4.43 3.22
C TYR A 297 -16.78 4.34 4.49
N SER A 298 -17.29 3.74 5.57
CA SER A 298 -16.49 3.52 6.79
C SER A 298 -15.23 2.71 6.49
N ASN A 299 -14.07 3.15 6.98
CA ASN A 299 -12.75 2.57 6.71
C ASN A 299 -12.30 2.58 5.24
N VAL A 300 -12.99 3.31 4.36
CA VAL A 300 -12.58 3.52 2.96
C VAL A 300 -11.52 4.62 2.91
N TYR A 301 -10.56 4.48 2.01
CA TYR A 301 -9.49 5.45 1.82
C TYR A 301 -9.87 6.49 0.77
N VAL A 302 -9.44 7.72 1.00
CA VAL A 302 -9.60 8.84 0.08
C VAL A 302 -8.29 9.58 -0.06
N LYS A 303 -8.06 10.14 -1.24
CA LYS A 303 -6.94 11.05 -1.45
C LYS A 303 -7.44 12.35 -2.03
N TRP A 304 -7.29 13.41 -1.24
CA TRP A 304 -7.88 14.70 -1.53
C TRP A 304 -6.86 15.81 -1.34
N GLU A 305 -7.06 16.87 -2.11
CA GLU A 305 -6.31 18.12 -1.98
C GLU A 305 -7.23 19.17 -1.36
N GLY A 306 -6.68 20.01 -0.49
CA GLY A 306 -7.46 20.99 0.24
C GLY A 306 -6.63 21.89 1.14
N ILE A 307 -7.32 22.65 1.98
CA ILE A 307 -6.70 23.54 2.97
C ILE A 307 -6.91 22.99 4.37
N ALA A 308 -5.84 22.99 5.18
CA ALA A 308 -5.94 22.76 6.62
C ALA A 308 -6.25 24.06 7.37
N ASN A 309 -7.25 24.02 8.25
CA ASN A 309 -7.72 25.15 9.03
C ASN A 309 -8.05 24.71 10.48
N ASN A 310 -8.19 25.66 11.42
CA ASN A 310 -8.56 25.39 12.81
C ASN A 310 -7.73 24.28 13.47
N ILE A 311 -6.40 24.37 13.32
CA ILE A 311 -5.47 23.33 13.78
C ILE A 311 -5.32 23.40 15.30
N GLU A 312 -5.68 22.31 15.98
CA GLU A 312 -5.57 22.15 17.42
C GLU A 312 -4.74 20.89 17.74
N LYS A 313 -3.78 21.02 18.65
CA LYS A 313 -3.03 19.88 19.19
C LYS A 313 -3.54 19.56 20.59
N LYS A 314 -4.05 18.34 20.78
CA LYS A 314 -4.48 17.84 22.09
C LYS A 314 -3.77 16.51 22.33
N GLU A 315 -2.99 16.47 23.40
CA GLU A 315 -2.13 15.32 23.72
C GLU A 315 -1.22 14.94 22.53
N ASN A 316 -1.43 13.75 21.94
CA ASN A 316 -0.70 13.23 20.79
C ASN A 316 -1.55 13.19 19.50
N ILE A 317 -2.69 13.90 19.49
CA ILE A 317 -3.58 13.97 18.33
C ILE A 317 -3.65 15.42 17.85
N THR A 318 -3.41 15.62 16.57
CA THR A 318 -3.67 16.90 15.91
C THR A 318 -5.03 16.83 15.21
N TYR A 319 -5.90 17.76 15.54
CA TYR A 319 -7.22 17.97 14.94
C TYR A 319 -7.17 19.20 14.04
N PHE A 320 -7.90 19.18 12.94
CA PHE A 320 -8.06 20.32 12.05
C PHE A 320 -9.27 20.15 11.13
N ASP A 321 -9.82 21.25 10.66
CA ASP A 321 -10.82 21.25 9.61
C ASP A 321 -10.15 21.18 8.24
N PHE A 322 -10.54 20.19 7.44
CA PHE A 322 -10.01 20.01 6.09
C PHE A 322 -11.02 20.44 5.04
N TYR A 323 -10.64 21.44 4.26
CA TYR A 323 -11.46 22.08 3.23
C TYR A 323 -11.15 21.42 1.89
N VAL A 324 -11.95 20.40 1.53
CA VAL A 324 -11.72 19.55 0.36
C VAL A 324 -12.04 20.29 -0.94
N GLY A 325 -11.18 20.13 -1.95
CA GLY A 325 -11.43 20.59 -3.32
C GLY A 325 -10.74 21.91 -3.72
N TYR A 326 -9.85 22.46 -2.89
CA TYR A 326 -9.30 23.80 -3.11
C TYR A 326 -8.40 23.96 -4.36
N ASN A 327 -8.10 22.88 -5.10
CA ASN A 327 -7.37 22.95 -6.37
C ASN A 327 -8.27 23.10 -7.62
N LYS A 328 -9.57 23.41 -7.46
CA LYS A 328 -10.54 23.51 -8.59
C LYS A 328 -11.54 24.68 -8.50
N ASN A 329 -11.24 25.77 -7.80
CA ASN A 329 -12.14 26.93 -7.60
C ASN A 329 -13.51 26.61 -6.95
N VAL A 330 -13.77 25.36 -6.54
CA VAL A 330 -15.04 24.94 -5.93
C VAL A 330 -14.75 24.18 -4.64
N LEU A 331 -15.21 24.73 -3.51
CA LEU A 331 -15.20 24.04 -2.23
C LEU A 331 -16.18 22.87 -2.29
N GLU A 332 -15.67 21.65 -2.15
CA GLU A 332 -16.50 20.45 -2.16
C GLU A 332 -17.19 20.24 -0.80
N GLY A 333 -16.48 20.55 0.27
CA GLY A 333 -17.00 20.55 1.63
C GLY A 333 -15.90 20.55 2.68
N ILE A 334 -16.33 20.62 3.94
CA ILE A 334 -15.45 20.55 5.11
C ILE A 334 -15.64 19.18 5.77
N ILE A 335 -14.53 18.59 6.21
CA ILE A 335 -14.50 17.36 7.02
C ILE A 335 -13.54 17.54 8.22
N PRO A 336 -14.00 17.29 9.46
CA PRO A 336 -13.12 17.23 10.62
C PRO A 336 -12.07 16.14 10.41
N THR A 337 -10.81 16.50 10.60
CA THR A 337 -9.68 15.62 10.32
C THR A 337 -8.81 15.48 11.56
N LYS A 338 -8.32 14.28 11.82
CA LYS A 338 -7.43 13.98 12.94
C LYS A 338 -6.22 13.19 12.45
N THR A 339 -5.12 13.30 13.17
CA THR A 339 -3.94 12.46 12.95
C THR A 339 -3.14 12.28 14.24
N THR A 340 -2.49 11.12 14.38
CA THR A 340 -1.70 10.75 15.56
C THR A 340 -0.19 10.98 15.37
N PHE A 341 0.25 11.47 14.21
CA PHE A 341 1.64 11.82 13.96
C PHE A 341 1.86 13.33 13.98
N ASP A 342 3.06 13.75 14.37
CA ASP A 342 3.44 15.15 14.41
C ASP A 342 3.45 15.78 13.02
N ILE A 343 2.48 16.65 12.77
CA ILE A 343 2.41 17.44 11.56
C ILE A 343 3.03 18.82 11.76
N ASP A 344 3.78 19.23 10.75
CA ASP A 344 4.21 20.61 10.54
C ASP A 344 3.32 21.11 9.42
N ILE A 345 2.15 21.61 9.78
CA ILE A 345 1.23 22.31 8.90
C ILE A 345 0.75 23.55 9.65
N ASN A 346 0.63 24.65 8.94
CA ASN A 346 0.15 25.93 9.46
C ASN A 346 -1.24 26.24 8.92
N PHE A 347 -1.89 27.21 9.54
CA PHE A 347 -3.15 27.77 9.06
C PHE A 347 -3.05 28.17 7.59
N LYS A 348 -4.02 27.72 6.78
CA LYS A 348 -4.11 27.97 5.33
C LYS A 348 -3.06 27.26 4.46
N ASP A 349 -2.30 26.32 5.01
CA ASP A 349 -1.44 25.45 4.19
C ASP A 349 -2.30 24.62 3.23
N CYS A 350 -1.87 24.57 1.96
CA CYS A 350 -2.44 23.66 0.96
C CYS A 350 -1.81 22.28 1.13
N VAL A 351 -2.63 21.25 1.25
CA VAL A 351 -2.18 19.89 1.56
C VAL A 351 -2.88 18.83 0.71
N GLU A 352 -2.14 17.78 0.35
CA GLU A 352 -2.66 16.52 -0.19
C GLU A 352 -2.70 15.51 0.97
N ILE A 353 -3.87 14.95 1.23
CA ILE A 353 -4.09 14.01 2.32
C ILE A 353 -4.55 12.68 1.73
N LEU A 354 -3.80 11.62 2.00
CA LEU A 354 -4.37 10.27 2.01
C LEU A 354 -4.92 10.05 3.42
N GLY A 355 -6.21 9.80 3.52
CA GLY A 355 -6.87 9.53 4.79
C GLY A 355 -7.84 8.38 4.68
N GLN A 356 -8.28 7.91 5.84
CA GLN A 356 -9.31 6.89 5.97
C GLN A 356 -10.55 7.54 6.59
N ILE A 357 -11.70 7.23 6.00
CA ILE A 357 -12.99 7.71 6.48
C ILE A 357 -13.35 6.95 7.75
N GLU A 358 -13.69 7.67 8.80
CA GLU A 358 -14.24 7.14 10.03
C GLU A 358 -15.64 7.72 10.24
N TYR A 359 -16.62 6.85 10.45
CA TYR A 359 -18.00 7.26 10.72
C TYR A 359 -18.48 6.61 12.01
N ASP A 360 -18.90 7.44 12.96
CA ASP A 360 -19.53 7.00 14.20
C ASP A 360 -21.05 7.14 14.07
N TYR A 361 -21.73 6.00 14.12
CA TYR A 361 -23.19 5.91 13.99
C TYR A 361 -23.92 6.57 15.18
N ASN A 362 -23.36 6.49 16.38
CA ASN A 362 -24.02 6.98 17.60
C ASN A 362 -24.04 8.51 17.64
N THR A 363 -22.94 9.14 17.20
CA THR A 363 -22.80 10.60 17.18
C THR A 363 -23.14 11.21 15.81
N ASN A 364 -23.38 10.38 14.80
CA ASN A 364 -23.55 10.78 13.39
C ASN A 364 -22.40 11.68 12.89
N THR A 365 -21.17 11.38 13.33
CA THR A 365 -19.99 12.16 12.98
C THR A 365 -19.17 11.46 11.91
N LEU A 366 -18.87 12.22 10.85
CA LEU A 366 -17.96 11.80 9.78
C LEU A 366 -16.63 12.52 9.97
N THR A 367 -15.56 11.75 10.16
CA THR A 367 -14.22 12.28 10.34
C THR A 367 -13.24 11.64 9.35
N LEU A 368 -12.16 12.36 9.05
CA LEU A 368 -11.05 11.86 8.25
C LEU A 368 -9.88 11.58 9.17
N ASN A 369 -9.48 10.32 9.26
CA ASN A 369 -8.20 9.97 9.89
C ASN A 369 -7.10 10.12 8.85
N ALA A 370 -6.29 11.17 8.98
CA ALA A 370 -5.22 11.47 8.05
C ALA A 370 -4.02 10.54 8.28
N ILE A 371 -3.66 9.83 7.23
CA ILE A 371 -2.70 8.73 7.24
C ILE A 371 -1.35 9.18 6.67
N THR A 372 -1.39 10.03 5.66
CA THR A 372 -0.23 10.71 5.08
C THR A 372 -0.68 12.11 4.70
N ILE A 373 0.08 13.12 5.11
CA ILE A 373 -0.19 14.53 4.76
C ILE A 373 1.06 15.09 4.10
N ARG A 374 0.88 15.71 2.94
CA ARG A 374 1.94 16.40 2.19
C ARG A 374 1.53 17.84 1.93
N LYS A 375 2.43 18.78 2.17
CA LYS A 375 2.24 20.18 1.72
C LYS A 375 2.36 20.26 0.19
N ILE A 376 1.54 21.09 -0.41
CA ILE A 376 1.57 21.39 -1.85
C ILE A 376 1.85 22.88 -2.01
N GLU A 377 2.70 23.25 -2.96
CA GLU A 377 2.85 24.66 -3.32
C GLU A 377 1.55 25.19 -3.93
N LYS A 378 1.13 26.39 -3.52
CA LYS A 378 0.10 27.12 -4.28
C LYS A 378 0.67 27.38 -5.66
N GLN A 379 0.08 26.79 -6.69
CA GLN A 379 0.35 27.24 -8.06
C GLN A 379 -0.01 28.73 -8.09
N LYS A 380 0.99 29.59 -8.28
CA LYS A 380 0.76 30.98 -8.65
C LYS A 380 -0.01 30.92 -9.96
N THR A 381 -1.28 31.28 -9.90
CA THR A 381 -2.15 31.45 -11.06
C THR A 381 -1.72 32.68 -11.83
#